data_AF-A0A937PMW2-F1
#
_entry.id   AF-A0A937PMW2-F1
#
_cell.length_a   1.000
_cell.length_b   1.000
_cell.length_c   1.000
_cell.angle_alpha   90.00
_cell.angle_beta   90.00
_cell.angle_gamma   90.00
#
_symmetry.space_group_name_H-M   'P 1'
#
loop_
_entity.id
_entity.type
_entity.pdbx_description
1 polymer ?
#
loop_
_entity_poly.entity_id
_entity_poly.type
_entity_poly.pdbx_seq_one_letter_code
_entity_poly.pdbx_strand_id
1 'polypeptide(L)'
;MMNRRQILLFVLILFFNTAVYASLPDVSLYANRREAVSDEQLGKIAVENGIIPADADQDYFKEQVEEQNTTLVWILANRESKVRMIEGIKREFSKQEGVTIARPALYYVDEINGCLYGAIEDGTINDERKKGWLGKLFKMAAMTNGDFDDGKANRIGVLRAWAGEEIVERLKKEQPDRYEHLMELDKRDKNRPASSF
;
A
#
# COMPACT_ATOMS: atom_id res chain seq x y z
N MET A 1 -1.68 -3.86 30.89
CA MET A 1 -2.71 -3.91 29.83
C MET A 1 -2.66 -2.62 29.04
N MET A 2 -2.28 -2.68 27.76
CA MET A 2 -2.42 -1.53 26.86
C MET A 2 -3.88 -1.39 26.45
N ASN A 3 -4.42 -0.17 26.51
CA ASN A 3 -5.78 0.09 26.06
C ASN A 3 -5.85 0.19 24.51
N ARG A 4 -7.07 0.13 23.95
CA ARG A 4 -7.30 0.20 22.48
C ARG A 4 -6.55 1.34 21.77
N ARG A 5 -6.39 2.49 22.44
CA ARG A 5 -5.66 3.65 21.88
C ARG A 5 -4.14 3.44 21.88
N GLN A 6 -3.59 2.82 22.91
CA GLN A 6 -2.17 2.48 23.02
C GLN A 6 -1.78 1.38 22.02
N ILE A 7 -2.63 0.37 21.82
CA ILE A 7 -2.43 -0.67 20.80
C ILE A 7 -2.38 -0.03 19.40
N LEU A 8 -3.31 0.87 19.10
CA LEU A 8 -3.35 1.60 17.81
C LEU A 8 -2.11 2.48 17.59
N LEU A 9 -1.63 3.15 18.63
CA LEU A 9 -0.43 4.00 18.57
C LEU A 9 0.85 3.16 18.38
N PHE A 10 0.90 2.00 19.02
CA PHE A 10 2.01 1.07 18.94
C PHE A 10 2.07 0.37 17.57
N VAL A 11 0.91 0.00 17.02
CA VAL A 11 0.74 -0.40 15.61
C VAL A 11 1.31 0.69 14.70
N LEU A 12 0.89 1.95 14.85
CA LEU A 12 1.42 3.04 14.04
C LEU A 12 2.96 3.15 14.13
N ILE A 13 3.55 3.15 15.35
CA ILE A 13 5.01 3.26 15.58
C ILE A 13 5.81 2.10 14.98
N LEU A 14 5.28 0.87 15.02
CA LEU A 14 5.94 -0.31 14.46
C LEU A 14 5.83 -0.38 12.93
N PHE A 15 4.75 0.14 12.36
CA PHE A 15 4.60 0.32 10.92
C PHE A 15 5.60 1.36 10.37
N PHE A 16 5.97 2.38 11.15
CA PHE A 16 6.87 3.45 10.70
C PHE A 16 8.34 3.05 10.55
N ASN A 17 8.87 2.11 11.35
CA ASN A 17 10.30 1.79 11.34
C ASN A 17 10.73 0.83 10.22
N THR A 18 9.80 0.12 9.56
CA THR A 18 10.15 -0.97 8.62
C THR A 18 9.91 -0.65 7.15
N ALA A 19 9.26 0.48 6.83
CA ALA A 19 9.08 0.93 5.44
C ALA A 19 10.40 1.28 4.73
N VAL A 20 11.47 1.56 5.50
CA VAL A 20 12.76 2.04 5.00
C VAL A 20 13.78 0.93 4.70
N TYR A 21 13.66 -0.28 5.29
CA TYR A 21 14.78 -1.24 5.34
C TYR A 21 14.53 -2.66 4.85
N ALA A 22 13.31 -3.04 4.47
CA ALA A 22 13.07 -4.37 3.91
C ALA A 22 13.31 -4.38 2.39
N SER A 23 13.90 -5.45 1.87
CA SER A 23 14.19 -5.78 0.46
C SER A 23 13.12 -5.36 -0.56
N LEU A 24 13.57 -5.19 -1.81
CA LEU A 24 12.77 -4.83 -2.99
C LEU A 24 11.37 -5.48 -2.96
N PRO A 25 10.28 -4.73 -3.19
CA PRO A 25 8.96 -5.32 -3.21
C PRO A 25 8.91 -6.41 -4.28
N ASP A 26 8.38 -7.57 -3.94
CA ASP A 26 7.91 -8.51 -4.95
C ASP A 26 6.62 -7.92 -5.55
N VAL A 27 6.80 -7.16 -6.64
CA VAL A 27 5.74 -6.37 -7.29
C VAL A 27 4.77 -7.24 -8.10
N SER A 28 4.95 -8.56 -8.13
CA SER A 28 3.92 -9.52 -8.59
C SER A 28 2.54 -9.23 -7.95
N LEU A 29 2.54 -8.72 -6.72
CA LEU A 29 1.33 -8.41 -5.94
C LEU A 29 0.51 -7.24 -6.52
N TYR A 30 1.17 -6.23 -7.07
CA TYR A 30 0.46 -5.06 -7.62
C TYR A 30 -0.04 -5.32 -9.06
N ALA A 31 0.66 -6.21 -9.76
CA ALA A 31 0.31 -6.64 -11.10
C ALA A 31 -1.00 -7.40 -11.17
N ASN A 32 -1.29 -8.20 -10.15
CA ASN A 32 -2.49 -9.04 -10.10
C ASN A 32 -3.67 -8.34 -9.42
N ARG A 33 -3.66 -6.99 -9.37
CA ARG A 33 -4.74 -6.19 -8.79
C ARG A 33 -6.08 -6.57 -9.41
N ARG A 34 -7.03 -6.99 -8.56
CA ARG A 34 -8.45 -7.08 -8.92
C ARG A 34 -9.15 -5.76 -8.67
N GLU A 35 -10.06 -5.39 -9.56
CA GLU A 35 -10.91 -4.21 -9.35
C GLU A 35 -12.06 -4.55 -8.38
N ALA A 36 -12.38 -3.59 -7.50
CA ALA A 36 -13.54 -3.65 -6.61
C ALA A 36 -13.64 -4.89 -5.69
N VAL A 37 -12.64 -5.07 -4.82
CA VAL A 37 -12.65 -6.10 -3.77
C VAL A 37 -13.15 -5.54 -2.44
N SER A 38 -14.28 -6.07 -1.95
CA SER A 38 -14.80 -5.76 -0.62
C SER A 38 -13.97 -6.38 0.50
N ASP A 39 -14.07 -5.84 1.72
CA ASP A 39 -13.40 -6.42 2.88
C ASP A 39 -13.84 -7.86 3.16
N GLU A 40 -15.12 -8.17 2.92
CA GLU A 40 -15.68 -9.52 3.08
C GLU A 40 -15.06 -10.51 2.09
N GLN A 41 -14.95 -10.12 0.81
CA GLN A 41 -14.30 -10.96 -0.21
C GLN A 41 -12.83 -11.22 0.12
N LEU A 42 -12.10 -10.20 0.59
CA LEU A 42 -10.71 -10.36 1.01
C LEU A 42 -10.57 -11.27 2.23
N GLY A 43 -11.45 -11.12 3.23
CA GLY A 43 -11.46 -12.00 4.40
C GLY A 43 -11.78 -13.45 4.02
N LYS A 44 -12.78 -13.66 3.16
CA LYS A 44 -13.18 -14.98 2.69
C LYS A 44 -12.05 -15.70 1.96
N ILE A 45 -11.42 -15.06 0.97
CA ILE A 45 -10.34 -15.71 0.21
C ILE A 45 -9.13 -16.03 1.10
N ALA A 46 -8.86 -15.20 2.11
CA ALA A 46 -7.78 -15.43 3.06
C ALA A 46 -8.06 -16.67 3.94
N VAL A 47 -9.31 -16.89 4.38
CA VAL A 47 -9.71 -18.12 5.09
C VAL A 47 -9.60 -19.33 4.18
N GLU A 48 -10.14 -19.24 2.96
CA GLU A 48 -10.17 -20.34 1.99
C GLU A 48 -8.76 -20.85 1.61
N ASN A 49 -7.77 -19.95 1.63
CA ASN A 49 -6.37 -20.28 1.33
C ASN A 49 -5.51 -20.53 2.59
N GLY A 50 -6.12 -20.62 3.78
CA GLY A 50 -5.41 -20.91 5.03
C GLY A 50 -4.48 -19.80 5.52
N ILE A 51 -4.63 -18.58 5.00
CA ILE A 51 -3.86 -17.40 5.41
C ILE A 51 -4.32 -16.88 6.77
N ILE A 52 -5.63 -16.97 7.05
CA ILE A 52 -6.21 -16.72 8.36
C ILE A 52 -7.04 -17.93 8.82
N PRO A 53 -7.01 -18.30 10.11
CA PRO A 53 -7.91 -19.30 10.67
C PRO A 53 -9.37 -18.89 10.51
N ALA A 54 -10.26 -19.86 10.29
CA ALA A 54 -11.70 -19.60 10.16
C ALA A 54 -12.34 -19.09 11.48
N ASP A 55 -11.71 -19.38 12.62
CA ASP A 55 -12.10 -18.97 13.96
C ASP A 55 -11.27 -17.78 14.49
N ALA A 56 -10.58 -17.06 13.61
CA ALA A 56 -9.79 -15.87 13.96
C ALA A 56 -10.63 -14.85 14.74
N ASP A 57 -10.25 -14.59 15.99
CA ASP A 57 -10.97 -13.73 16.91
C ASP A 57 -10.16 -12.48 17.31
N GLN A 58 -10.62 -11.78 18.35
CA GLN A 58 -9.93 -10.59 18.83
C GLN A 58 -8.56 -10.89 19.45
N ASP A 59 -8.35 -12.07 20.03
CA ASP A 59 -7.07 -12.45 20.62
C ASP A 59 -6.07 -12.82 19.52
N TYR A 60 -6.52 -13.55 18.49
CA TYR A 60 -5.73 -13.74 17.27
C TYR A 60 -5.32 -12.40 16.62
N PHE A 61 -6.24 -11.45 16.53
CA PHE A 61 -5.91 -10.11 16.00
C PHE A 61 -4.81 -9.41 16.83
N LYS A 62 -4.87 -9.49 18.17
CA LYS A 62 -3.85 -8.90 19.04
C LYS A 62 -2.49 -9.57 18.84
N GLU A 63 -2.47 -10.89 18.74
CA GLU A 63 -1.25 -11.65 18.44
C GLU A 63 -0.62 -11.16 17.13
N GLN A 64 -1.41 -11.01 16.06
CA GLN A 64 -0.89 -10.51 14.78
C GLN A 64 -0.38 -9.06 14.87
N VAL A 65 -0.98 -8.22 15.72
CA VAL A 65 -0.46 -6.88 16.03
C VAL A 65 0.88 -6.95 16.75
N GLU A 66 1.02 -7.83 17.75
CA GLU A 66 2.26 -8.02 18.52
C GLU A 66 3.40 -8.58 17.65
N GLU A 67 3.08 -9.52 16.76
CA GLU A 67 4.00 -10.03 15.73
C GLU A 67 4.33 -9.01 14.63
N GLN A 68 3.61 -7.89 14.60
CA GLN A 68 3.71 -6.86 13.56
C GLN A 68 3.41 -7.42 12.17
N ASN A 69 2.47 -8.36 12.07
CA ASN A 69 2.05 -8.94 10.79
C ASN A 69 1.07 -7.98 10.09
N THR A 70 1.63 -6.97 9.43
CA THR A 70 0.90 -5.85 8.83
C THR A 70 -0.14 -6.29 7.79
N THR A 71 0.12 -7.40 7.10
CA THR A 71 -0.79 -8.00 6.12
C THR A 71 -2.02 -8.61 6.80
N LEU A 72 -1.82 -9.45 7.82
CA LEU A 72 -2.96 -10.07 8.53
C LEU A 72 -3.73 -9.03 9.34
N VAL A 73 -3.04 -8.10 9.99
CA VAL A 73 -3.67 -6.96 10.66
C VAL A 73 -4.54 -6.17 9.68
N TRP A 74 -4.09 -5.97 8.44
CA TRP A 74 -4.92 -5.33 7.42
C TRP A 74 -6.14 -6.17 7.07
N ILE A 75 -5.99 -7.45 6.74
CA ILE A 75 -7.09 -8.35 6.35
C ILE A 75 -8.17 -8.39 7.45
N LEU A 76 -7.76 -8.50 8.72
CA LEU A 76 -8.65 -8.61 9.88
C LEU A 76 -9.24 -7.27 10.33
N ALA A 77 -8.61 -6.14 9.98
CA ALA A 77 -9.09 -4.83 10.40
C ALA A 77 -10.40 -4.45 9.69
N ASN A 78 -11.31 -3.81 10.44
CA ASN A 78 -12.49 -3.22 9.83
C ASN A 78 -12.14 -2.03 8.91
N ARG A 79 -13.06 -1.72 7.99
CA ARG A 79 -12.90 -0.64 6.98
C ARG A 79 -12.46 0.68 7.58
N GLU A 80 -13.11 1.10 8.67
CA GLU A 80 -12.83 2.39 9.33
C GLU A 80 -11.39 2.45 9.88
N SER A 81 -10.89 1.33 10.41
CA SER A 81 -9.51 1.23 10.88
C SER A 81 -8.51 1.26 9.73
N LYS A 82 -8.81 0.59 8.60
CA LYS A 82 -8.01 0.69 7.38
C LYS A 82 -7.90 2.13 6.87
N VAL A 83 -9.02 2.85 6.83
CA VAL A 83 -9.03 4.28 6.45
C VAL A 83 -8.11 5.10 7.36
N ARG A 84 -8.21 4.95 8.68
CA ARG A 84 -7.32 5.64 9.63
C ARG A 84 -5.84 5.29 9.45
N MET A 85 -5.53 4.03 9.15
CA MET A 85 -4.16 3.60 8.85
C MET A 85 -3.63 4.34 7.62
N ILE A 86 -4.40 4.40 6.54
CA ILE A 86 -4.01 5.13 5.33
C ILE A 86 -3.83 6.62 5.60
N GLU A 87 -4.72 7.26 6.35
CA GLU A 87 -4.54 8.66 6.72
C GLU A 87 -3.26 8.88 7.54
N GLY A 88 -2.92 7.95 8.43
CA GLY A 88 -1.65 7.94 9.16
C GLY A 88 -0.45 7.86 8.23
N ILE A 89 -0.47 6.92 7.28
CA ILE A 89 0.59 6.73 6.28
C ILE A 89 0.75 7.98 5.40
N LYS A 90 -0.36 8.55 4.90
CA LYS A 90 -0.36 9.79 4.11
C LYS A 90 0.31 10.95 4.85
N ARG A 91 -0.08 11.16 6.12
CA ARG A 91 0.51 12.22 6.96
C ARG A 91 2.00 12.02 7.14
N GLU A 92 2.46 10.77 7.26
CA GLU A 92 3.87 10.49 7.48
C GLU A 92 4.70 10.70 6.22
N PHE A 93 4.23 10.23 5.05
CA PHE A 93 4.92 10.52 3.79
C PHE A 93 4.99 12.03 3.51
N SER A 94 3.94 12.78 3.84
CA SER A 94 3.97 14.24 3.74
C SER A 94 5.03 14.87 4.64
N LYS A 95 5.21 14.37 5.86
CA LYS A 95 6.23 14.89 6.80
C LYS A 95 7.66 14.48 6.43
N GLN A 96 7.86 13.22 6.04
CA GLN A 96 9.19 12.66 5.83
C GLN A 96 9.74 12.93 4.42
N GLU A 97 8.88 12.79 3.41
CA GLU A 97 9.27 12.87 1.99
C GLU A 97 8.76 14.15 1.33
N GLY A 98 8.01 15.00 2.05
CA GLY A 98 7.48 16.25 1.51
C GLY A 98 6.41 16.06 0.44
N VAL A 99 5.81 14.87 0.36
CA VAL A 99 4.89 14.53 -0.73
C VAL A 99 3.43 14.85 -0.41
N THR A 100 2.69 15.22 -1.44
CA THR A 100 1.23 15.32 -1.42
C THR A 100 0.62 14.09 -2.05
N ILE A 101 -0.40 13.54 -1.39
CA ILE A 101 -1.20 12.41 -1.87
C ILE A 101 -2.66 12.83 -1.87
N ALA A 102 -3.22 13.11 -3.04
CA ALA A 102 -4.49 13.82 -3.20
C ALA A 102 -5.72 12.92 -3.00
N ARG A 103 -5.69 11.67 -3.47
CA ARG A 103 -6.85 10.77 -3.45
C ARG A 103 -7.29 10.46 -2.02
N PRO A 104 -8.62 10.29 -1.78
CA PRO A 104 -9.14 9.94 -0.47
C PRO A 104 -8.54 8.64 0.07
N ALA A 105 -8.43 8.51 1.40
CA ALA A 105 -7.91 7.30 2.02
C ALA A 105 -8.67 6.03 1.59
N LEU A 106 -9.99 6.15 1.41
CA LEU A 106 -10.85 5.05 0.98
C LEU A 106 -10.42 4.44 -0.36
N TYR A 107 -9.97 5.27 -1.31
CA TYR A 107 -9.47 4.80 -2.61
C TYR A 107 -8.33 3.81 -2.43
N TYR A 108 -7.37 4.12 -1.54
CA TYR A 108 -6.24 3.25 -1.27
C TYR A 108 -6.61 1.99 -0.49
N VAL A 109 -7.67 2.05 0.32
CA VAL A 109 -8.18 0.83 0.96
C VAL A 109 -8.62 -0.17 -0.10
N ASP A 110 -9.34 0.29 -1.14
CA ASP A 110 -9.77 -0.57 -2.25
C ASP A 110 -8.59 -1.05 -3.10
N GLU A 111 -7.63 -0.17 -3.41
CA GLU A 111 -6.43 -0.57 -4.16
C GLU A 111 -5.66 -1.68 -3.43
N ILE A 112 -5.44 -1.51 -2.12
CA ILE A 112 -4.67 -2.48 -1.32
C ILE A 112 -5.44 -3.79 -1.16
N ASN A 113 -6.76 -3.74 -0.93
CA ASN A 113 -7.60 -4.93 -0.90
C ASN A 113 -7.52 -5.70 -2.23
N GLY A 114 -7.59 -5.00 -3.36
CA GLY A 114 -7.50 -5.61 -4.70
C GLY A 114 -6.15 -6.27 -4.97
N CYS A 115 -5.05 -5.66 -4.51
CA CYS A 115 -3.71 -6.24 -4.62
C CYS A 115 -3.56 -7.48 -3.73
N LEU A 116 -4.01 -7.40 -2.48
CA LEU A 116 -3.98 -8.52 -1.55
C LEU A 116 -4.81 -9.70 -2.02
N TYR A 117 -5.98 -9.42 -2.59
CA TYR A 117 -6.86 -10.47 -3.10
C TYR A 117 -6.18 -11.24 -4.25
N GLY A 118 -5.70 -10.54 -5.27
CA GLY A 118 -5.00 -11.19 -6.39
C GLY A 118 -3.75 -11.93 -5.94
N ALA A 119 -3.03 -11.36 -4.98
CA ALA A 119 -1.87 -12.00 -4.38
C ALA A 119 -2.18 -13.35 -3.71
N ILE A 120 -3.28 -13.42 -2.96
CA ILE A 120 -3.74 -14.65 -2.31
C ILE A 120 -4.23 -15.64 -3.37
N GLU A 121 -5.03 -15.17 -4.32
CA GLU A 121 -5.56 -15.99 -5.43
C GLU A 121 -4.44 -16.68 -6.22
N ASP A 122 -3.33 -15.98 -6.47
CA ASP A 122 -2.19 -16.51 -7.22
C ASP A 122 -1.16 -17.24 -6.35
N GLY A 123 -1.40 -17.38 -5.04
CA GLY A 123 -0.47 -18.05 -4.11
C GLY A 123 0.86 -17.32 -3.93
N THR A 124 0.92 -16.01 -4.19
CA THR A 124 2.14 -15.20 -4.11
C THR A 124 2.35 -14.52 -2.75
N ILE A 125 1.40 -14.65 -1.83
CA ILE A 125 1.61 -14.31 -0.42
C ILE A 125 2.43 -15.41 0.25
N ASN A 126 3.59 -15.06 0.79
CA ASN A 126 4.41 -15.93 1.65
C ASN A 126 4.53 -15.36 3.07
N ASP A 127 4.72 -16.26 4.05
CA ASP A 127 4.79 -15.95 5.50
C ASP A 127 5.92 -14.97 5.89
N GLU A 128 6.89 -14.74 5.00
CA GLU A 128 8.03 -13.85 5.22
C GLU A 128 7.64 -12.35 5.24
N ARG A 129 6.41 -12.00 4.84
CA ARG A 129 5.96 -10.60 4.62
C ARG A 129 5.31 -9.96 5.84
N LYS A 130 5.83 -10.22 7.04
CA LYS A 130 5.23 -9.74 8.29
C LYS A 130 5.28 -8.20 8.40
N LYS A 131 6.44 -7.56 8.21
CA LYS A 131 6.65 -6.14 8.59
C LYS A 131 6.80 -5.17 7.41
N GLY A 132 6.14 -4.01 7.49
CA GLY A 132 6.35 -2.86 6.60
C GLY A 132 5.74 -2.97 5.20
N TRP A 133 5.06 -4.07 4.89
CA TRP A 133 4.58 -4.36 3.54
C TRP A 133 3.40 -3.47 3.12
N LEU A 134 2.48 -3.17 4.05
CA LEU A 134 1.36 -2.27 3.78
C LEU A 134 1.82 -0.89 3.31
N GLY A 135 2.86 -0.33 3.93
CA GLY A 135 3.42 0.96 3.55
C GLY A 135 4.02 0.94 2.13
N LYS A 136 4.66 -0.17 1.75
CA LYS A 136 5.18 -0.37 0.39
C LYS A 136 4.07 -0.49 -0.64
N LEU A 137 3.03 -1.29 -0.35
CA LEU A 137 1.86 -1.40 -1.23
C LEU A 137 1.20 -0.05 -1.43
N PHE A 138 0.98 0.69 -0.35
CA PHE A 138 0.41 2.03 -0.43
C PHE A 138 1.29 2.96 -1.27
N LYS A 139 2.61 2.98 -1.06
CA LYS A 139 3.54 3.83 -1.81
C LYS A 139 3.55 3.46 -3.30
N MET A 140 3.58 2.18 -3.62
CA MET A 140 3.44 1.67 -4.99
C MET A 140 2.12 2.12 -5.62
N ALA A 141 1.00 1.97 -4.90
CA ALA A 141 -0.30 2.41 -5.37
C ALA A 141 -0.35 3.93 -5.61
N ALA A 142 0.22 4.73 -4.71
CA ALA A 142 0.29 6.18 -4.87
C ALA A 142 1.15 6.57 -6.08
N MET A 143 2.34 5.98 -6.25
CA MET A 143 3.24 6.28 -7.36
C MET A 143 2.66 5.86 -8.72
N THR A 144 2.12 4.64 -8.82
CA THR A 144 1.56 4.12 -10.08
C THR A 144 0.27 4.80 -10.51
N ASN A 145 -0.45 5.41 -9.57
CA ASN A 145 -1.61 6.27 -9.86
C ASN A 145 -1.25 7.76 -10.01
N GLY A 146 0.04 8.12 -10.00
CA GLY A 146 0.52 9.49 -10.20
C GLY A 146 0.24 10.44 -9.04
N ASP A 147 -0.12 9.89 -7.88
CA ASP A 147 -0.56 10.65 -6.71
C ASP A 147 0.53 10.78 -5.64
N PHE A 148 1.77 10.42 -5.98
CA PHE A 148 2.93 10.62 -5.12
C PHE A 148 3.67 11.89 -5.58
N ASP A 149 3.20 13.05 -5.11
CA ASP A 149 3.69 14.34 -5.60
C ASP A 149 4.70 15.02 -4.67
N ASP A 150 5.99 14.93 -5.00
CA ASP A 150 7.09 15.63 -4.29
C ASP A 150 7.39 17.03 -4.86
N GLY A 151 6.53 17.57 -5.72
CA GLY A 151 6.71 18.84 -6.41
C GLY A 151 7.70 18.80 -7.58
N LYS A 152 8.31 17.63 -7.88
CA LYS A 152 9.22 17.48 -9.02
C LYS A 152 8.49 16.87 -10.22
N ALA A 153 8.80 17.38 -11.41
CA ALA A 153 8.26 16.91 -12.68
C ALA A 153 8.94 15.62 -13.18
N ASN A 154 8.86 14.53 -12.41
CA ASN A 154 9.50 13.25 -12.71
C ASN A 154 8.88 12.02 -12.01
N ARG A 155 7.57 11.80 -12.18
CA ARG A 155 6.81 10.66 -11.66
C ARG A 155 7.43 9.33 -12.03
N ILE A 156 7.77 9.13 -13.31
CA ILE A 156 8.34 7.84 -13.75
C ILE A 156 9.76 7.66 -13.24
N GLY A 157 10.57 8.72 -13.19
CA GLY A 157 11.90 8.62 -12.62
C GLY A 157 11.89 8.35 -11.11
N VAL A 158 10.93 8.91 -10.37
CA VAL A 158 10.73 8.61 -8.94
C VAL A 158 10.28 7.15 -8.76
N LEU A 159 9.30 6.68 -9.54
CA LEU A 159 8.87 5.28 -9.52
C LEU A 159 10.04 4.35 -9.85
N ARG A 160 10.81 4.64 -10.90
CA ARG A 160 11.99 3.87 -11.31
C ARG A 160 13.06 3.84 -10.21
N ALA A 161 13.37 4.98 -9.61
CA ALA A 161 14.39 5.09 -8.57
C ALA A 161 14.02 4.29 -7.31
N TRP A 162 12.72 4.21 -7.00
CA TRP A 162 12.24 3.51 -5.83
C TRP A 162 11.97 2.02 -6.08
N ALA A 163 11.33 1.67 -7.20
CA ALA A 163 10.87 0.32 -7.50
C ALA A 163 11.80 -0.48 -8.44
N GLY A 164 12.66 0.20 -9.20
CA GLY A 164 13.52 -0.40 -10.23
C GLY A 164 12.92 -0.40 -11.64
N GLU A 165 13.77 -0.62 -12.65
CA GLU A 165 13.37 -0.60 -14.08
C GLU A 165 12.38 -1.71 -14.42
N GLU A 166 12.57 -2.91 -13.85
CA GLU A 166 11.71 -4.06 -14.09
C GLU A 166 10.24 -3.71 -13.83
N ILE A 167 9.97 -2.91 -12.81
CA ILE A 167 8.63 -2.50 -12.43
C ILE A 167 8.03 -1.52 -13.41
N VAL A 168 8.84 -0.60 -13.92
CA VAL A 168 8.40 0.35 -14.94
C VAL A 168 8.05 -0.39 -16.23
N GLU A 169 8.87 -1.35 -16.66
CA GLU A 169 8.61 -2.16 -17.85
C GLU A 169 7.39 -3.06 -17.67
N ARG A 170 7.17 -3.63 -16.48
CA ARG A 170 5.94 -4.36 -16.17
C ARG A 170 4.71 -3.46 -16.18
N LEU A 171 4.77 -2.28 -15.57
CA LEU A 171 3.66 -1.31 -15.59
C LEU A 171 3.29 -0.96 -17.04
N LYS A 172 4.28 -0.72 -17.89
CA LYS A 172 4.09 -0.43 -19.32
C LYS A 172 3.44 -1.60 -20.08
N LYS A 173 3.76 -2.84 -19.73
CA LYS A 173 3.22 -4.06 -20.38
C LYS A 173 1.82 -4.43 -19.88
N GLU A 174 1.61 -4.37 -18.57
CA GLU A 174 0.44 -4.95 -17.89
C GLU A 174 -0.63 -3.89 -17.59
N GLN A 175 -0.25 -2.61 -17.44
CA GLN A 175 -1.16 -1.49 -17.15
C GLN A 175 -0.79 -0.25 -18.01
N PRO A 176 -0.84 -0.36 -19.35
CA PRO A 176 -0.37 0.70 -20.26
C PRO A 176 -1.07 2.04 -20.01
N ASP A 177 -2.38 2.05 -19.73
CA ASP A 177 -3.14 3.28 -19.46
C ASP A 177 -2.59 4.07 -18.27
N ARG A 178 -2.15 3.37 -17.21
CA ARG A 178 -1.55 4.00 -16.04
C ARG A 178 -0.15 4.53 -16.37
N TYR A 179 0.64 3.77 -17.11
CA TYR A 179 1.94 4.24 -17.59
C TYR A 179 1.81 5.51 -18.44
N GLU A 180 0.85 5.53 -19.39
CA GLU A 180 0.55 6.70 -20.21
C GLU A 180 0.09 7.88 -19.36
N HIS A 181 -0.77 7.65 -18.37
CA HIS A 181 -1.17 8.68 -17.42
C HIS A 181 0.03 9.30 -16.68
N LEU A 182 0.98 8.50 -16.20
CA LEU A 182 2.19 9.01 -15.57
C LEU A 182 3.05 9.83 -16.54
N MET A 183 3.17 9.39 -17.80
CA MET A 183 3.88 10.13 -18.85
C MET A 183 3.21 11.48 -19.14
N GLU A 184 1.87 11.54 -19.13
CA GLU A 184 1.14 12.79 -19.29
C GLU A 184 1.36 13.75 -18.11
N LEU A 185 1.32 13.25 -16.88
CA LEU A 185 1.62 14.04 -15.69
C LEU A 185 3.05 14.60 -15.76
N ASP A 186 4.03 13.80 -16.16
CA ASP A 186 5.42 14.25 -16.36
C ASP A 186 5.53 15.38 -17.39
N LYS A 187 4.79 15.29 -18.50
CA LYS A 187 4.76 16.36 -19.51
C LYS A 187 4.09 17.63 -18.98
N ARG A 188 2.98 17.50 -18.25
CA ARG A 188 2.25 18.64 -17.67
C ARG A 188 3.10 19.36 -16.64
N ASP A 189 3.75 18.64 -15.75
CA ASP A 189 4.56 19.22 -14.68
C ASP A 189 5.82 19.92 -15.22
N LYS A 190 6.42 19.41 -16.32
CA LYS A 190 7.54 20.08 -17.01
C LYS A 190 7.14 21.40 -17.66
N ASN A 191 5.90 21.50 -18.12
CA ASN A 191 5.34 22.68 -18.77
C ASN A 191 4.65 23.62 -17.78
N ARG A 192 4.67 23.31 -16.48
CA ARG A 192 4.08 24.15 -15.45
C ARG A 192 4.97 25.39 -15.31
N PRO A 193 4.44 26.61 -15.51
CA PRO A 193 5.23 27.81 -15.26
C PRO A 193 5.71 27.75 -13.82
N ALA A 194 7.00 28.04 -13.60
CA ALA A 194 7.55 28.14 -12.25
C ALA A 194 6.67 29.11 -11.47
N SER A 195 5.83 28.59 -10.57
CA SER A 195 4.99 29.44 -9.74
C SER A 195 5.93 30.26 -8.87
N SER A 196 5.94 31.55 -9.12
CA SER A 196 6.58 32.56 -8.28
C SER A 196 6.04 32.41 -6.84
N PHE A 197 6.86 31.78 -5.99
CA PHE A 197 6.79 31.93 -4.54
C PHE A 197 7.69 33.10 -4.14
#